data_AF-A0A9P3BR47-F1
#
_entry.id   AF-A0A9P3BR47-F1
#
_cell.length_a   1.000
_cell.length_b   1.000
_cell.length_c   1.000
_cell.angle_alpha   90.00
_cell.angle_beta   90.00
_cell.angle_gamma   90.00
#
_symmetry.space_group_name_H-M   'P 1'
#
loop_
_entity.id
_entity.type
_entity.pdbx_description
1 polymer ?
#
loop_
_entity_poly.entity_id
_entity_poly.type
_entity_poly.pdbx_seq_one_letter_code
_entity_poly.pdbx_strand_id
1 'polypeptide(L)'
;MYPSHPRLWENLSPRTCWPLALVHAGYPIPSLPWSKTVPSVHPGRDIAFLAGRNTDLALGYPKEAAREIHGKKRGAIRQEFGQCEVDLHLPKALLQAEQGVRYRCHALLGRGPEGTESAVVTGEEFQIRNIRCHCIIGINPHERLEKQVVVVSLQFKDPGAHFLDMYQEMTRVVAEEVDKTMSQSVEALDTPVAPMVTVRAEKLNALAFADGTGVEMRRTRSFFTDEI
;
A
#
# COMPACT_ATOMS: atom_id res chain seq x y z
N MET A 1 -23.14 4.96 60.22
CA MET A 1 -22.81 3.73 60.98
C MET A 1 -22.98 2.57 60.01
N TYR A 2 -22.00 1.65 59.97
CA TYR A 2 -21.70 0.62 58.94
C TYR A 2 -20.91 1.10 57.70
N PRO A 3 -19.94 0.30 57.20
CA PRO A 3 -18.53 0.65 57.36
C PRO A 3 -17.72 0.61 56.05
N SER A 4 -16.59 1.30 56.11
CA SER A 4 -15.48 1.30 55.17
C SER A 4 -14.69 -0.01 55.17
N HIS A 5 -14.40 -0.55 53.97
CA HIS A 5 -13.15 -1.27 53.72
C HIS A 5 -12.62 -0.99 52.30
N PRO A 6 -11.29 -0.85 52.13
CA PRO A 6 -10.65 -0.41 50.89
C PRO A 6 -10.21 -1.59 50.02
N ARG A 7 -10.17 -1.42 48.69
CA ARG A 7 -9.50 -2.37 47.78
C ARG A 7 -8.39 -1.67 46.99
N LEU A 8 -7.17 -1.90 47.48
CA LEU A 8 -5.99 -2.35 46.70
C LEU A 8 -5.87 -1.82 45.28
N TRP A 9 -5.23 -0.66 45.14
CA TRP A 9 -4.41 -0.35 43.98
C TRP A 9 -3.07 0.13 44.53
N GLU A 10 -2.05 -0.72 44.46
CA GLU A 10 -0.64 -0.32 44.55
C GLU A 10 0.21 -1.53 44.18
N ASN A 11 1.31 -1.25 43.47
CA ASN A 11 2.35 -2.18 43.00
C ASN A 11 2.13 -2.83 41.64
N LEU A 12 2.36 -2.07 40.56
CA LEU A 12 3.22 -2.56 39.47
C LEU A 12 4.15 -1.42 39.01
N SER A 13 5.46 -1.71 39.08
CA SER A 13 6.55 -0.82 38.71
C SER A 13 6.70 -0.68 37.18
N PRO A 14 7.32 0.41 36.68
CA PRO A 14 7.52 0.62 35.25
C PRO A 14 8.96 0.24 34.86
N ARG A 15 9.20 -0.96 34.32
CA ARG A 15 10.47 -1.30 33.64
C ARG A 15 10.29 -2.33 32.50
N THR A 16 10.37 -1.80 31.27
CA THR A 16 11.21 -2.26 30.13
C THR A 16 11.32 -3.76 29.79
N CYS A 17 10.82 -4.13 28.60
CA CYS A 17 11.59 -4.56 27.41
C CYS A 17 10.70 -5.37 26.46
N TRP A 18 10.32 -4.78 25.33
CA TRP A 18 9.87 -5.53 24.15
C TRP A 18 10.87 -5.25 23.01
N PRO A 19 11.28 -6.26 22.23
CA PRO A 19 12.39 -6.12 21.30
C PRO A 19 11.97 -5.28 20.09
N LEU A 20 12.77 -4.26 19.78
CA LEU A 20 12.76 -3.59 18.49
C LEU A 20 13.22 -4.59 17.42
N ALA A 21 12.34 -4.90 16.46
CA ALA A 21 12.78 -5.37 15.15
C ALA A 21 13.10 -4.12 14.31
N LEU A 22 14.34 -3.66 14.39
CA LEU A 22 14.91 -2.70 13.44
C LEU A 22 15.11 -3.43 12.11
N VAL A 23 14.35 -3.08 11.08
CA VAL A 23 14.74 -3.39 9.69
C VAL A 23 15.77 -2.34 9.29
N HIS A 24 17.04 -2.70 9.39
CA HIS A 24 18.14 -1.92 8.81
C HIS A 24 18.20 -2.17 7.30
N ALA A 25 17.81 -1.17 6.51
CA ALA A 25 18.27 -1.01 5.14
C ALA A 25 19.10 0.28 5.09
N GLY A 26 20.43 0.13 5.14
CA GLY A 26 21.36 1.25 5.08
C GLY A 26 21.68 1.61 3.63
N TYR A 27 21.35 2.85 3.25
CA TYR A 27 22.10 3.65 2.26
C TYR A 27 22.01 5.13 2.66
N PRO A 28 23.08 5.92 2.55
CA PRO A 28 23.08 7.33 2.94
C PRO A 28 22.51 8.19 1.80
N ILE A 29 21.57 9.09 2.13
CA ILE A 29 21.06 10.14 1.23
C ILE A 29 21.22 11.49 1.95
N PRO A 30 21.54 12.60 1.25
CA PRO A 30 21.93 13.86 1.86
C PRO A 30 20.82 14.52 2.66
N SER A 31 21.25 15.27 3.68
CA SER A 31 20.45 15.92 4.72
C SER A 31 19.39 16.89 4.19
N LEU A 32 18.12 16.60 4.46
CA LEU A 32 17.03 17.58 4.56
C LEU A 32 16.43 17.53 5.97
N PRO A 33 16.24 18.66 6.67
CA PRO A 33 15.87 18.67 8.07
C PRO A 33 14.34 18.72 8.23
N TRP A 34 13.71 17.63 8.66
CA TRP A 34 12.43 17.75 9.36
C TRP A 34 12.24 16.64 10.41
N SER A 35 11.67 17.09 11.52
CA SER A 35 11.45 16.49 12.84
C SER A 35 11.44 14.96 12.98
N LYS A 36 12.27 14.49 13.91
CA LYS A 36 12.22 13.17 14.56
C LYS A 36 10.92 12.98 15.34
N THR A 37 9.88 12.52 14.67
CA THR A 37 8.80 11.74 15.28
C THR A 37 8.42 10.70 14.25
N VAL A 38 8.81 9.44 14.48
CA VAL A 38 8.16 8.30 13.80
C VAL A 38 6.67 8.47 14.09
N PRO A 39 5.80 8.73 13.09
CA PRO A 39 4.40 8.91 13.38
C PRO A 39 3.93 7.61 14.06
N SER A 40 3.28 7.74 15.22
CA SER A 40 2.64 6.61 15.87
C SER A 40 1.49 6.17 14.96
N VAL A 41 1.78 5.25 14.05
CA VAL A 41 0.81 4.80 13.06
C VAL A 41 -0.29 4.04 13.80
N HIS A 42 -1.51 4.58 13.79
CA HIS A 42 -2.65 3.89 14.38
C HIS A 42 -2.82 2.53 13.67
N PRO A 43 -2.96 1.41 14.40
CA PRO A 43 -3.06 0.06 13.82
C PRO A 43 -4.20 -0.14 12.82
N GLY A 44 -5.20 0.76 12.82
CA GLY A 44 -6.32 0.77 11.87
C GLY A 44 -6.09 1.53 10.57
N ARG A 45 -4.91 2.14 10.37
CA ARG A 45 -4.58 2.91 9.16
C ARG A 45 -3.42 2.35 8.34
N ASP A 46 -2.65 1.42 8.89
CA ASP A 46 -1.55 0.77 8.18
C ASP A 46 -2.04 -0.50 7.49
N ILE A 47 -2.27 -0.37 6.19
CA ILE A 47 -2.79 -1.45 5.34
C ILE A 47 -1.78 -2.60 5.24
N ALA A 48 -0.47 -2.31 5.19
CA ALA A 48 0.57 -3.32 5.15
C ALA A 48 0.67 -4.05 6.50
N PHE A 49 0.56 -3.34 7.62
CA PHE A 49 0.50 -3.97 8.94
C PHE A 49 -0.71 -4.90 9.10
N LEU A 50 -1.89 -4.47 8.65
CA LEU A 50 -3.10 -5.32 8.66
C LEU A 50 -2.89 -6.57 7.79
N ALA A 51 -2.30 -6.42 6.61
CA ALA A 51 -2.01 -7.54 5.73
C ALA A 51 -0.97 -8.49 6.34
N GLY A 52 0.08 -7.97 6.97
CA GLY A 52 1.08 -8.74 7.68
C GLY A 52 0.47 -9.55 8.82
N ARG A 53 -0.40 -8.95 9.64
CA ARG A 53 -1.12 -9.68 10.70
C ARG A 53 -2.02 -10.78 10.15
N ASN A 54 -2.75 -10.51 9.07
CA ASN A 54 -3.59 -11.53 8.44
C ASN A 54 -2.74 -12.67 7.85
N THR A 55 -1.59 -12.32 7.29
CA THR A 55 -0.62 -13.29 6.74
C THR A 55 -0.07 -14.20 7.84
N ASP A 56 0.37 -13.63 8.97
CA ASP A 56 0.90 -14.40 10.09
C ASP A 56 -0.15 -15.36 10.66
N LEU A 57 -1.40 -14.89 10.81
CA LEU A 57 -2.51 -15.74 11.25
C LEU A 57 -2.80 -16.86 10.24
N ALA A 58 -2.84 -16.54 8.94
CA ALA A 58 -3.13 -17.50 7.90
C ALA A 58 -2.04 -18.57 7.76
N LEU A 59 -0.76 -18.18 7.85
CA LEU A 59 0.38 -19.08 7.77
C LEU A 59 0.64 -19.86 9.08
N GLY A 60 0.07 -19.42 10.20
CA GLY A 60 0.09 -20.15 11.46
C GLY A 60 -0.52 -21.56 11.34
N TYR A 61 -1.66 -21.70 10.65
CA TYR A 61 -2.32 -23.00 10.50
C TYR A 61 -1.49 -24.02 9.69
N PRO A 62 -0.98 -23.70 8.47
CA PRO A 62 -0.05 -24.57 7.77
C PRO A 62 1.18 -24.93 8.60
N LYS A 63 1.74 -23.97 9.35
CA LYS A 63 2.92 -24.18 10.20
C LYS A 63 2.65 -25.23 11.27
N GLU A 64 1.53 -25.14 11.98
CA GLU A 64 1.13 -26.13 12.98
C GLU A 64 0.91 -27.52 12.36
N ALA A 65 0.15 -27.59 11.27
CA ALA A 65 -0.13 -28.85 10.57
C ALA A 65 1.16 -29.53 10.07
N ALA A 66 2.10 -28.76 9.54
CA ALA A 66 3.35 -29.32 9.07
C ALA A 66 4.27 -29.79 10.19
N ARG A 67 4.28 -29.12 11.35
CA ARG A 67 4.98 -29.61 12.54
C ARG A 67 4.41 -30.96 12.99
N GLU A 68 3.10 -31.11 12.98
CA GLU A 68 2.43 -32.37 13.33
C GLU A 68 2.82 -33.49 12.34
N ILE A 69 2.73 -33.23 11.03
CA ILE A 69 3.05 -34.20 9.99
C ILE A 69 4.53 -34.58 10.01
N HIS A 70 5.43 -33.61 10.21
CA HIS A 70 6.86 -33.88 10.31
C HIS A 70 7.20 -34.71 11.56
N GLY A 71 6.49 -34.49 12.68
CA GLY A 71 6.58 -35.30 13.88
C GLY A 71 6.17 -36.76 13.65
N LYS A 72 5.15 -36.99 12.83
CA LYS A 72 4.69 -38.33 12.43
C LYS A 72 5.59 -38.98 11.37
N LYS A 73 6.10 -38.19 10.42
CA LYS A 73 6.90 -38.66 9.28
C LYS A 73 7.95 -37.61 8.89
N ARG A 74 9.18 -37.80 9.40
CA ARG A 74 10.31 -36.92 9.09
C ARG A 74 10.52 -36.82 7.58
N GLY A 75 10.68 -35.60 7.09
CA GLY A 75 10.93 -35.30 5.67
C GLY A 75 9.69 -35.36 4.76
N ALA A 76 8.49 -35.55 5.29
CA ALA A 76 7.27 -35.59 4.48
C ALA A 76 6.89 -34.24 3.86
N ILE A 77 7.32 -33.12 4.45
CA ILE A 77 7.04 -31.75 3.99
C ILE A 77 8.37 -31.01 3.82
N ARG A 78 8.53 -30.31 2.68
CA ARG A 78 9.68 -29.44 2.38
C ARG A 78 9.67 -28.22 3.30
N GLN A 79 10.82 -27.59 3.56
CA GLN A 79 10.91 -26.41 4.45
C GLN A 79 10.29 -25.14 3.85
N GLU A 80 10.11 -25.09 2.53
CA GLU A 80 9.41 -24.04 1.79
C GLU A 80 7.97 -24.50 1.51
N PHE A 81 7.12 -24.44 2.52
CA PHE A 81 5.74 -24.90 2.42
C PHE A 81 4.81 -23.84 3.01
N GLY A 82 3.72 -23.56 2.32
CA GLY A 82 2.79 -22.51 2.73
C GLY A 82 3.03 -21.22 1.95
N GLN A 83 2.01 -20.85 1.19
CA GLN A 83 1.89 -19.59 0.50
C GLN A 83 0.60 -18.94 0.98
N CYS A 84 0.62 -17.65 1.22
CA CYS A 84 -0.54 -16.87 1.57
C CYS A 84 -0.62 -15.68 0.62
N GLU A 85 -1.82 -15.46 0.10
CA GLU A 85 -2.16 -14.23 -0.60
C GLU A 85 -3.18 -13.48 0.25
N VAL A 86 -2.88 -12.21 0.53
CA VAL A 86 -3.81 -11.32 1.23
C VAL A 86 -4.20 -10.22 0.27
N ASP A 87 -5.51 -10.06 0.07
CA ASP A 87 -6.11 -8.98 -0.73
C ASP A 87 -6.99 -8.13 0.19
N LEU A 88 -6.59 -6.88 0.38
CA LEU A 88 -7.31 -5.89 1.16
C LEU A 88 -7.96 -4.88 0.23
N HIS A 89 -9.28 -4.80 0.26
CA HIS A 89 -10.06 -3.80 -0.46
C HIS A 89 -10.68 -2.79 0.52
N LEU A 90 -10.29 -1.53 0.37
CA LEU A 90 -10.72 -0.41 1.21
C LEU A 90 -11.45 0.62 0.33
N PRO A 91 -12.75 0.38 0.03
CA PRO A 91 -13.49 1.19 -0.94
C PRO A 91 -13.69 2.65 -0.52
N LYS A 92 -13.56 2.94 0.79
CA LYS A 92 -13.75 4.29 1.35
C LYS A 92 -12.47 4.90 1.93
N ALA A 93 -11.29 4.33 1.63
CA ALA A 93 -10.02 4.89 2.08
C ALA A 93 -9.72 6.26 1.47
N LEU A 94 -10.22 6.51 0.26
CA LEU A 94 -10.12 7.77 -0.47
C LEU A 94 -11.49 8.14 -1.01
N LEU A 95 -12.05 9.27 -0.56
CA LEU A 95 -13.40 9.68 -0.98
C LEU A 95 -13.47 10.10 -2.46
N GLN A 96 -12.34 10.52 -3.03
CA GLN A 96 -12.23 10.92 -4.42
C GLN A 96 -12.06 9.73 -5.37
N ALA A 97 -11.68 8.56 -4.86
CA ALA A 97 -11.50 7.33 -5.63
C ALA A 97 -12.74 6.45 -5.50
N GLU A 98 -13.50 6.25 -6.58
CA GLU A 98 -14.79 5.54 -6.53
C GLU A 98 -14.67 4.11 -5.98
N GLN A 99 -13.56 3.44 -6.30
CA GLN A 99 -13.30 2.06 -5.88
C GLN A 99 -12.26 1.99 -4.76
N GLY A 100 -11.80 3.14 -4.28
CA GLY A 100 -10.88 3.28 -3.17
C GLY A 100 -9.49 2.67 -3.42
N VAL A 101 -8.98 2.02 -2.39
CA VAL A 101 -7.64 1.42 -2.38
C VAL A 101 -7.74 -0.10 -2.39
N ARG A 102 -6.86 -0.76 -3.15
CA ARG A 102 -6.64 -2.20 -3.07
C ARG A 102 -5.16 -2.46 -2.79
N TYR A 103 -4.88 -3.33 -1.85
CA TYR A 103 -3.53 -3.79 -1.56
C TYR A 103 -3.50 -5.31 -1.61
N ARG A 104 -2.55 -5.86 -2.35
CA ARG A 104 -2.36 -7.29 -2.52
C ARG A 104 -0.93 -7.64 -2.13
N CYS A 105 -0.75 -8.62 -1.25
CA CYS A 105 0.56 -9.16 -0.95
C CYS A 105 0.58 -10.68 -1.08
N HIS A 106 1.75 -11.16 -1.52
CA HIS A 106 2.08 -12.57 -1.54
C HIS A 106 3.15 -12.82 -0.49
N ALA A 107 2.93 -13.80 0.37
CA ALA A 107 3.87 -14.18 1.39
C ALA A 107 4.13 -15.69 1.36
N LEU A 108 5.38 -16.05 1.59
CA LEU A 108 5.81 -17.43 1.76
C LEU A 108 6.24 -17.64 3.21
N LEU A 109 6.03 -18.85 3.73
CA LEU A 109 6.68 -19.24 4.96
C LEU A 109 8.18 -19.42 4.68
N GLY A 110 9.00 -18.52 5.25
CA GLY A 110 10.45 -18.54 5.14
C GLY A 110 11.10 -18.89 6.48
N ARG A 111 12.37 -19.28 6.43
CA ARG A 111 13.20 -19.46 7.62
C ARG A 111 14.21 -18.33 7.69
N GLY A 112 14.15 -17.54 8.77
CA GLY A 112 15.11 -16.49 9.05
C GLY A 112 16.50 -17.05 9.42
N PRO A 113 17.53 -16.19 9.46
CA PRO A 113 18.91 -16.57 9.76
C PRO A 113 19.08 -17.22 11.15
N GLU A 114 18.20 -16.89 12.11
CA GLU A 114 18.18 -17.50 13.44
C GLU A 114 17.39 -18.83 13.51
N GLY A 115 16.94 -19.36 12.36
CA GLY A 115 16.14 -20.58 12.29
C GLY A 115 14.65 -20.39 12.59
N THR A 116 14.23 -19.17 12.96
CA THR A 116 12.83 -18.82 13.19
C THR A 116 12.04 -18.81 11.88
N GLU A 117 10.94 -19.57 11.84
CA GLU A 117 10.00 -19.58 10.70
C GLU A 117 9.05 -18.39 10.79
N SER A 118 9.11 -17.51 9.79
CA SER A 118 8.34 -16.27 9.70
C SER A 118 7.75 -16.10 8.30
N ALA A 119 6.64 -15.36 8.20
CA ALA A 119 6.12 -14.94 6.91
C ALA A 119 7.11 -13.96 6.25
N VAL A 120 7.48 -14.23 5.00
CA VAL A 120 8.30 -13.36 4.17
C VAL A 120 7.46 -12.90 2.99
N VAL A 121 7.24 -11.60 2.88
CA VAL A 121 6.54 -11.00 1.74
C VAL A 121 7.44 -11.10 0.51
N THR A 122 6.95 -11.75 -0.54
CA THR A 122 7.67 -11.99 -1.80
C THR A 122 7.21 -11.08 -2.93
N GLY A 123 6.10 -10.37 -2.76
CA GLY A 123 5.64 -9.39 -3.72
C GLY A 123 4.46 -8.59 -3.19
N GLU A 124 4.43 -7.31 -3.52
CA GLU A 124 3.40 -6.38 -3.10
C GLU A 124 2.87 -5.57 -4.28
N GLU A 125 1.57 -5.34 -4.26
CA GLU A 125 0.91 -4.51 -5.24
C GLU A 125 -0.07 -3.57 -4.53
N PHE A 126 0.01 -2.29 -4.86
CA PHE A 126 -0.89 -1.28 -4.34
C PHE A 126 -1.61 -0.60 -5.49
N GLN A 127 -2.92 -0.44 -5.37
CA GLN A 127 -3.76 0.22 -6.37
C GLN A 127 -4.62 1.31 -5.75
N ILE A 128 -4.68 2.45 -6.40
CA ILE A 128 -5.67 3.50 -6.18
C ILE A 128 -6.58 3.49 -7.40
N ARG A 129 -7.85 3.16 -7.20
CA ARG A 129 -8.76 2.84 -8.30
C ARG A 129 -9.82 3.92 -8.47
N ASN A 130 -9.92 4.42 -9.69
CA ASN A 130 -10.93 5.36 -10.14
C ASN A 130 -10.95 6.69 -9.38
N ILE A 131 -9.81 7.37 -9.29
CA ILE A 131 -9.71 8.77 -8.86
C ILE A 131 -10.52 9.62 -9.83
N ARG A 132 -11.59 10.26 -9.35
CA ARG A 132 -12.36 11.21 -10.15
C ARG A 132 -11.63 12.53 -10.25
N CYS A 133 -11.29 12.89 -11.47
CA CYS A 133 -10.74 14.18 -11.84
C CYS A 133 -11.72 14.88 -12.78
N HIS A 134 -11.75 16.21 -12.71
CA HIS A 134 -12.52 17.02 -13.63
C HIS A 134 -11.54 17.90 -14.38
N CYS A 135 -11.52 17.82 -15.70
CA CYS A 135 -10.65 18.66 -16.51
C CYS A 135 -11.30 19.01 -17.83
N ILE A 136 -10.79 20.05 -18.49
CA ILE A 136 -11.24 20.42 -19.82
C ILE A 136 -10.42 19.60 -20.82
N ILE A 137 -11.06 18.63 -21.48
CA ILE A 137 -10.39 17.71 -22.40
C ILE A 137 -11.24 17.46 -23.66
N GLY A 138 -10.66 17.73 -24.82
CA GLY A 138 -11.35 17.51 -26.09
C GLY A 138 -10.69 18.19 -27.29
N ILE A 139 -10.88 17.55 -28.45
CA ILE A 139 -10.43 18.10 -29.73
C ILE A 139 -11.43 19.15 -30.20
N ASN A 140 -12.72 18.92 -29.94
CA ASN A 140 -13.77 19.79 -30.45
C ASN A 140 -13.91 21.07 -29.61
N PRO A 141 -14.21 22.23 -30.23
CA PRO A 141 -14.37 23.48 -29.49
C PRO A 141 -15.43 23.44 -28.39
N HIS A 142 -16.52 22.71 -28.58
CA HIS A 142 -17.59 22.59 -27.58
C HIS A 142 -17.15 21.78 -26.35
N GLU A 143 -16.26 20.79 -26.52
CA GLU A 143 -15.69 20.02 -25.40
C GLU A 143 -14.81 20.87 -24.49
N ARG A 144 -14.38 22.05 -24.98
CA ARG A 144 -13.53 23.00 -24.25
C ARG A 144 -14.32 24.02 -23.41
N LEU A 145 -15.64 23.93 -23.41
CA LEU A 145 -16.53 24.84 -22.67
C LEU A 145 -16.85 24.33 -21.27
N GLU A 146 -16.83 23.00 -21.07
CA GLU A 146 -17.26 22.38 -19.82
C GLU A 146 -16.20 21.38 -19.32
N LYS A 147 -16.04 21.30 -18.00
CA LYS A 147 -15.21 20.27 -17.37
C LYS A 147 -15.88 18.91 -17.54
N GLN A 148 -15.11 17.94 -17.98
CA GLN A 148 -15.55 16.57 -18.16
C GLN A 148 -14.89 15.68 -17.11
N VAL A 149 -15.55 14.56 -16.79
CA VAL A 149 -15.01 13.59 -15.85
C VAL A 149 -13.96 12.74 -16.54
N VAL A 150 -12.77 12.72 -15.95
CA VAL A 150 -11.69 11.79 -16.27
C VAL A 150 -11.42 10.95 -15.04
N VAL A 151 -11.31 9.64 -15.24
CA VAL A 151 -11.04 8.68 -14.18
C VAL A 151 -9.59 8.25 -14.29
N VAL A 152 -8.83 8.41 -13.21
CA VAL A 152 -7.42 8.01 -13.13
C VAL A 152 -7.24 6.87 -12.15
N SER A 153 -6.53 5.83 -12.54
CA SER A 153 -6.13 4.73 -11.66
C SER A 153 -4.62 4.61 -11.63
N LEU A 154 -4.08 4.35 -10.45
CA LEU A 154 -2.65 4.21 -10.19
C LEU A 154 -2.37 2.83 -9.63
N GLN A 155 -1.36 2.15 -10.16
CA GLN A 155 -0.91 0.85 -9.70
C GLN A 155 0.59 0.89 -9.47
N PHE A 156 1.02 0.43 -8.31
CA PHE A 156 2.41 0.43 -7.87
C PHE A 156 2.80 -0.99 -7.52
N LYS A 157 3.94 -1.44 -8.05
CA LYS A 157 4.56 -2.71 -7.64
C LYS A 157 5.68 -2.42 -6.66
N ASP A 158 5.71 -3.19 -5.58
CA ASP A 158 6.70 -3.11 -4.50
C ASP A 158 6.92 -1.65 -4.03
N PRO A 159 5.84 -0.96 -3.60
CA PRO A 159 5.88 0.49 -3.36
C PRO A 159 6.71 0.90 -2.13
N GLY A 160 7.14 -0.05 -1.30
CA GLY A 160 7.93 0.19 -0.11
C GLY A 160 7.14 0.75 1.08
N ALA A 161 7.79 0.80 2.25
CA ALA A 161 7.12 1.09 3.52
C ALA A 161 6.52 2.50 3.62
N HIS A 162 7.15 3.51 3.01
CA HIS A 162 6.73 4.91 3.12
C HIS A 162 5.56 5.28 2.19
N PHE A 163 5.20 4.40 1.25
CA PHE A 163 4.13 4.68 0.31
C PHE A 163 2.77 4.89 1.00
N LEU A 164 2.53 4.16 2.10
CA LEU A 164 1.29 4.27 2.88
C LEU A 164 1.14 5.61 3.60
N ASP A 165 2.24 6.32 3.85
CA ASP A 165 2.18 7.66 4.44
C ASP A 165 1.86 8.72 3.38
N MET A 166 2.10 8.42 2.11
CA MET A 166 2.07 9.40 1.00
C MET A 166 0.87 9.23 0.07
N TYR A 167 0.20 8.08 0.02
CA TYR A 167 -0.79 7.79 -1.03
C TYR A 167 -1.98 8.76 -1.05
N GLN A 168 -2.39 9.30 0.10
CA GLN A 168 -3.46 10.30 0.16
C GLN A 168 -3.03 11.62 -0.46
N GLU A 169 -1.82 12.07 -0.12
CA GLU A 169 -1.21 13.27 -0.69
C GLU A 169 -0.97 13.10 -2.20
N MET A 170 -0.42 11.97 -2.61
CA MET A 170 -0.22 11.65 -4.03
C MET A 170 -1.54 11.68 -4.79
N THR A 171 -2.61 11.07 -4.25
CA THR A 171 -3.95 11.12 -4.87
C THR A 171 -4.43 12.55 -5.06
N ARG A 172 -4.24 13.42 -4.05
CA ARG A 172 -4.59 14.83 -4.13
C ARG A 172 -3.81 15.54 -5.24
N VAL A 173 -2.48 15.40 -5.24
CA VAL A 173 -1.60 16.02 -6.23
C VAL A 173 -1.99 15.58 -7.64
N VAL A 174 -2.20 14.28 -7.86
CA VAL A 174 -2.67 13.73 -9.15
C VAL A 174 -3.96 14.42 -9.59
N ALA A 175 -4.94 14.52 -8.69
CA ALA A 175 -6.22 15.12 -9.02
C ALA A 175 -6.10 16.62 -9.34
N GLU A 176 -5.29 17.35 -8.58
CA GLU A 176 -5.04 18.77 -8.80
C GLU A 176 -4.30 19.04 -10.12
N GLU A 177 -3.29 18.25 -10.45
CA GLU A 177 -2.53 18.40 -11.70
C GLU A 177 -3.39 18.06 -12.93
N VAL A 178 -4.25 17.04 -12.83
CA VAL A 178 -5.22 16.74 -13.90
C VAL A 178 -6.26 17.85 -14.05
N ASP A 179 -6.70 18.48 -12.95
CA ASP A 179 -7.65 19.61 -13.03
C ASP A 179 -7.02 20.87 -13.66
N LYS A 180 -5.74 21.13 -13.39
CA LYS A 180 -4.99 22.28 -13.95
C LYS A 180 -4.68 22.12 -15.43
N THR A 181 -4.52 20.90 -15.92
CA THR A 181 -4.11 20.65 -17.31
C THR A 181 -5.27 20.87 -18.28
N MET A 182 -5.21 21.99 -19.02
CA MET A 182 -6.22 22.34 -20.05
C MET A 182 -5.97 21.71 -21.42
N SER A 183 -4.85 21.03 -21.60
CA SER A 183 -4.47 20.44 -22.87
C SER A 183 -3.16 19.70 -22.68
N GLN A 184 -3.15 18.42 -23.05
CA GLN A 184 -1.99 17.52 -23.14
C GLN A 184 -1.60 16.81 -21.84
N SER A 185 -2.10 15.57 -21.80
CA SER A 185 -1.44 14.37 -21.29
C SER A 185 -1.28 14.18 -19.78
N VAL A 186 -1.75 13.00 -19.34
CA VAL A 186 -1.45 12.37 -18.04
C VAL A 186 0.03 11.90 -17.95
N GLU A 187 0.86 12.35 -18.89
CA GLU A 187 2.28 12.05 -19.02
C GLU A 187 3.14 12.84 -18.02
N ALA A 188 2.62 13.96 -17.48
CA ALA A 188 3.33 14.82 -16.54
C ALA A 188 3.32 14.31 -15.08
N LEU A 189 2.69 13.16 -14.81
CA LEU A 189 2.64 12.60 -13.47
C LEU A 189 3.95 11.87 -13.14
N ASP A 190 4.92 12.63 -12.63
CA ASP A 190 6.14 12.09 -12.01
C ASP A 190 5.81 11.59 -10.59
N THR A 191 6.05 10.32 -10.32
CA THR A 191 5.88 9.74 -8.98
C THR A 191 7.13 8.95 -8.61
N PRO A 192 8.06 9.53 -7.83
CA PRO A 192 9.37 8.93 -7.53
C PRO A 192 9.32 7.78 -6.51
N VAL A 193 8.13 7.35 -6.09
CA VAL A 193 7.95 6.53 -4.87
C VAL A 193 8.06 5.02 -5.13
N ALA A 194 7.83 4.56 -6.37
CA ALA A 194 7.81 3.12 -6.67
C ALA A 194 8.80 2.72 -7.79
N PRO A 195 9.36 1.49 -7.74
CA PRO A 195 10.22 0.97 -8.80
C PRO A 195 9.47 0.87 -10.14
N MET A 196 8.16 0.65 -10.09
CA MET A 196 7.31 0.61 -11.27
C MET A 196 5.90 1.09 -10.96
N VAL A 197 5.43 2.04 -11.76
CA VAL A 197 4.09 2.61 -11.69
C VAL A 197 3.35 2.43 -13.00
N THR A 198 2.07 2.09 -12.93
CA THR A 198 1.15 2.06 -14.07
C THR A 198 0.04 3.07 -13.80
N VAL A 199 -0.16 3.98 -14.75
CA VAL A 199 -1.16 5.05 -14.72
C VAL A 199 -2.14 4.80 -15.84
N ARG A 200 -3.42 4.66 -15.50
CA ARG A 200 -4.51 4.51 -16.45
C ARG A 200 -5.43 5.70 -16.33
N ALA A 201 -5.69 6.39 -17.43
CA ALA A 201 -6.57 7.55 -17.47
C ALA A 201 -7.65 7.37 -18.53
N GLU A 202 -8.91 7.55 -18.14
CA GLU A 202 -10.06 7.23 -18.96
C GLU A 202 -11.09 8.35 -19.00
N LYS A 203 -11.58 8.65 -20.19
CA LYS A 203 -12.75 9.49 -20.42
C LYS A 203 -13.96 8.57 -20.62
N LEU A 204 -14.87 8.53 -19.63
CA LEU A 204 -16.00 7.58 -19.58
C LEU A 204 -17.00 7.77 -20.73
N ASN A 205 -17.23 9.00 -21.18
CA ASN A 205 -18.28 9.32 -22.16
C ASN A 205 -17.73 9.70 -23.54
N ALA A 206 -16.52 9.26 -23.88
CA ALA A 206 -15.88 9.63 -25.14
C ALA A 206 -16.56 8.99 -26.37
N LEU A 207 -17.05 7.76 -26.22
CA LEU A 207 -17.71 7.00 -27.28
C LEU A 207 -19.05 6.47 -26.76
N ALA A 208 -20.13 6.71 -27.49
CA ALA A 208 -21.49 6.36 -27.05
C ALA A 208 -21.72 4.85 -26.81
N PHE A 209 -20.83 3.98 -27.32
CA PHE A 209 -20.96 2.52 -27.26
C PHE A 209 -19.89 1.86 -26.38
N ALA A 210 -19.02 2.64 -25.73
CA ALA A 210 -17.96 2.12 -24.87
C ALA A 210 -18.07 2.75 -23.48
N ASP A 211 -17.79 1.96 -22.44
CA ASP A 211 -17.81 2.43 -21.04
C ASP A 211 -16.75 3.50 -20.75
N GLY A 212 -15.72 3.57 -21.60
CA GLY A 212 -14.70 4.61 -21.56
C GLY A 212 -13.63 4.39 -22.62
N THR A 213 -12.89 5.46 -22.93
CA THR A 213 -11.66 5.37 -23.71
C THR A 213 -10.53 6.01 -22.93
N GLY A 214 -9.34 5.43 -22.98
CA GLY A 214 -8.24 5.90 -22.16
C GLY A 214 -6.87 5.51 -22.68
N VAL A 215 -5.87 5.97 -21.96
CA VAL A 215 -4.47 5.62 -22.16
C VAL A 215 -3.96 4.96 -20.89
N GLU A 216 -3.16 3.91 -21.08
CA GLU A 216 -2.38 3.30 -20.01
C GLU A 216 -0.91 3.55 -20.28
N MET A 217 -0.21 4.03 -19.25
CA MET A 217 1.21 4.31 -19.29
C MET A 217 1.89 3.58 -18.14
N ARG A 218 3.01 2.92 -18.45
CA ARG A 218 3.83 2.23 -17.45
C ARG A 218 5.21 2.85 -17.42
N ARG A 219 5.69 3.21 -16.22
CA ARG A 219 6.99 3.82 -15.99
C ARG A 219 7.76 3.03 -14.93
N THR A 220 9.08 2.97 -15.11
CA THR A 220 10.02 2.39 -14.14
C THR A 220 10.88 3.50 -13.57
N ARG A 221 11.41 3.30 -12.36
CA ARG A 221 12.24 4.31 -11.66
C ARG A 221 13.43 4.80 -12.48
N SER A 222 14.03 3.93 -13.30
CA SER A 222 15.15 4.27 -14.18
C SER A 222 14.85 5.45 -15.12
N PHE A 223 13.59 5.61 -15.55
CA PHE A 223 13.17 6.71 -16.42
C PHE A 223 13.45 8.09 -15.81
N PHE A 224 13.37 8.22 -14.49
CA PHE A 224 13.58 9.50 -13.77
C PHE A 224 15.03 9.72 -13.33
N THR A 225 15.90 8.72 -13.52
CA THR A 225 17.30 8.80 -13.05
C THR A 225 18.26 9.32 -14.12
N ASP A 226 17.79 9.41 -15.37
CA ASP A 226 18.59 9.82 -16.54
C ASP A 226 18.50 11.34 -16.85
N GLU A 227 17.78 12.13 -16.05
CA GLU A 227 17.61 13.60 -16.22
C GLU A 227 18.35 14.46 -15.18
N ILE A 228 19.40 13.94 -14.53
CA ILE A 228 20.28 14.72 -13.62
C ILE A 228 21.70 14.82 -14.17
#